data_AF-A0A945LDZ8-F1
#
_entry.id   AF-A0A945LDZ8-F1
#
_cell.length_a   1.000
_cell.length_b   1.000
_cell.length_c   1.000
_cell.angle_alpha   90.00
_cell.angle_beta   90.00
_cell.angle_gamma   90.00
#
_symmetry.space_group_name_H-M   'P 1'
#
loop_
_entity.id
_entity.type
_entity.pdbx_description
1 polymer ?
#
loop_
_entity_poly.entity_id
_entity_poly.type
_entity_poly.pdbx_seq_one_letter_code
_entity_poly.pdbx_strand_id
1 'polypeptide(L)'
;MPGHFTSSTLSFCLLLAATGTAVAGNADLPPSARYTACIEQARIDPKNAFEDAIAWQDMGGGAPAEHCAASALITLGLFKDAAARLEDIAQRVNKSPAFKAQLLGQAAQGWLLGDLPARAEAVASAALKLTPGDVELLIDRAQARAAMADYKGALQDLNGALIGNPRRADALTFRAAAKRFLDDPDGALIDVKAALEIDLNHSDALLERGILRRLKGDDAGARADWLMVLSLAPDGPASDAARTNLEKMDVKVR
;
A
#
# COMPACT_ATOMS: atom_id res chain seq x y z
N MET A 1 -65.66 34.98 60.41
CA MET A 1 -66.23 34.32 59.21
C MET A 1 -66.14 35.34 58.08
N PRO A 2 -65.68 35.05 56.85
CA PRO A 2 -65.29 33.80 56.20
C PRO A 2 -63.78 33.71 55.88
N GLY A 3 -63.32 32.55 55.39
CA GLY A 3 -61.93 32.23 55.09
C GLY A 3 -61.44 32.71 53.72
N HIS A 4 -60.11 32.81 53.59
CA HIS A 4 -59.43 32.93 52.31
C HIS A 4 -58.24 31.97 52.24
N PHE A 5 -58.16 31.32 51.08
CA PHE A 5 -57.29 30.23 50.69
C PHE A 5 -55.81 30.65 50.64
N THR A 6 -54.94 29.75 51.12
CA THR A 6 -53.50 29.76 50.84
C THR A 6 -53.26 29.14 49.47
N SER A 7 -52.62 29.88 48.56
CA SER A 7 -52.10 29.33 47.30
C SER A 7 -50.57 29.35 47.38
N SER A 8 -49.98 28.21 47.75
CA SER A 8 -48.54 27.98 47.60
C SER A 8 -48.26 27.65 46.14
N THR A 9 -47.61 28.57 45.42
CA THR A 9 -47.03 28.28 44.11
C THR A 9 -45.79 27.41 44.28
N LEU A 10 -45.93 26.10 44.04
CA LEU A 10 -44.78 25.22 43.85
C LEU A 10 -44.09 25.61 42.54
N SER A 11 -42.92 26.22 42.65
CA SER A 11 -42.00 26.42 41.53
C SER A 11 -41.40 25.07 41.13
N PHE A 12 -41.95 24.47 40.08
CA PHE A 12 -41.46 23.22 39.50
C PHE A 12 -40.17 23.52 38.73
N CYS A 13 -39.03 23.26 39.35
CA CYS A 13 -37.73 23.33 38.68
C CYS A 13 -37.62 22.12 37.74
N LEU A 14 -37.93 22.34 36.45
CA LEU A 14 -37.82 21.34 35.40
C LEU A 14 -36.34 21.05 35.15
N LEU A 15 -35.81 20.00 35.78
CA LEU A 15 -34.52 19.41 35.41
C LEU A 15 -34.68 18.77 34.02
N LEU A 16 -34.23 19.46 32.98
CA LEU A 16 -33.95 18.83 31.70
C LEU A 16 -32.78 17.86 31.89
N ALA A 17 -33.09 16.57 32.07
CA ALA A 17 -32.13 15.51 31.86
C ALA A 17 -31.78 15.51 30.37
N ALA A 18 -30.59 16.03 30.03
CA ALA A 18 -30.01 15.81 28.71
C ALA A 18 -29.74 14.30 28.58
N THR A 19 -30.67 13.57 27.98
CA THR A 19 -30.38 12.23 27.47
C THR A 19 -29.42 12.42 26.31
N GLY A 20 -28.13 12.42 26.59
CA GLY A 20 -27.12 12.21 25.57
C GLY A 20 -27.43 10.86 24.93
N THR A 21 -28.03 10.88 23.74
CA THR A 21 -28.00 9.72 22.87
C THR A 21 -26.52 9.48 22.58
N ALA A 22 -25.93 8.49 23.24
CA ALA A 22 -24.64 7.98 22.82
C ALA A 22 -24.79 7.65 21.33
N VAL A 23 -24.08 8.37 20.47
CA VAL A 23 -23.93 7.96 19.08
C VAL A 23 -23.34 6.56 19.17
N ALA A 24 -24.06 5.55 18.70
CA ALA A 24 -23.58 4.18 18.69
C ALA A 24 -22.28 4.16 17.88
N GLY A 25 -21.16 4.13 18.59
CA GLY A 25 -19.85 4.10 17.97
C GLY A 25 -19.60 2.73 17.36
N ASN A 26 -18.54 2.61 16.55
CA ASN A 26 -18.12 1.33 15.96
C ASN A 26 -17.86 0.22 17.00
N ALA A 27 -17.82 0.56 18.30
CA ALA A 27 -17.64 -0.36 19.42
C ALA A 27 -18.73 -1.43 19.54
N ASP A 28 -19.97 -1.12 19.18
CA ASP A 28 -21.12 -2.02 19.33
C ASP A 28 -21.34 -2.94 18.11
N LEU A 29 -20.53 -2.78 17.06
CA LEU A 29 -20.63 -3.58 15.85
C LEU A 29 -20.14 -5.02 16.07
N PRO A 30 -20.74 -6.01 15.38
CA PRO A 30 -20.18 -7.37 15.33
C PRO A 30 -18.71 -7.35 14.86
N PRO A 31 -17.85 -8.29 15.29
CA PRO A 31 -16.41 -8.22 15.05
C PRO A 31 -15.99 -8.02 13.58
N SER A 32 -16.66 -8.71 12.65
CA SER A 32 -16.40 -8.56 11.21
C SER A 32 -16.78 -7.16 10.69
N ALA A 33 -17.94 -6.65 11.09
CA ALA A 33 -18.42 -5.34 10.70
C ALA A 33 -17.55 -4.22 11.30
N ARG A 34 -17.12 -4.39 12.55
CA ARG A 34 -16.18 -3.46 13.21
C ARG A 34 -14.84 -3.42 12.48
N TYR A 35 -14.30 -4.58 12.10
CA TYR A 35 -13.08 -4.64 11.30
C TYR A 35 -13.22 -3.90 9.97
N THR A 36 -14.29 -4.17 9.20
CA THR A 36 -14.54 -3.49 7.93
C THR A 36 -14.66 -1.97 8.11
N ALA A 37 -15.42 -1.51 9.11
CA ALA A 37 -15.55 -0.08 9.42
C ALA A 37 -14.19 0.54 9.77
N CYS A 38 -13.36 -0.16 10.54
CA CYS A 38 -12.04 0.30 10.93
C CYS A 38 -11.09 0.43 9.73
N ILE A 39 -11.06 -0.57 8.83
CA ILE A 39 -10.24 -0.52 7.61
C ILE A 39 -10.66 0.62 6.69
N GLU A 40 -11.96 0.91 6.60
CA GLU A 40 -12.43 2.05 5.80
C GLU A 40 -12.08 3.39 6.44
N GLN A 41 -12.25 3.51 7.76
CA GLN A 41 -11.82 4.69 8.51
C GLN A 41 -10.31 4.91 8.37
N ALA A 42 -9.50 3.84 8.33
CA ALA A 42 -8.06 3.93 8.12
C ALA A 42 -7.65 4.51 6.76
N ARG A 43 -8.56 4.62 5.79
CA ARG A 43 -8.32 5.32 4.52
C ARG A 43 -8.75 6.78 4.56
N ILE A 44 -9.81 7.08 5.30
CA ILE A 44 -10.46 8.39 5.31
C ILE A 44 -9.89 9.29 6.41
N ASP A 45 -9.73 8.75 7.61
CA ASP A 45 -9.24 9.42 8.82
C ASP A 45 -8.31 8.46 9.58
N PRO A 46 -7.08 8.27 9.07
CA PRO A 46 -6.19 7.24 9.60
C PRO A 46 -5.72 7.52 11.03
N LYS A 47 -5.68 8.79 11.45
CA LYS A 47 -5.31 9.12 12.83
C LYS A 47 -6.37 8.62 13.80
N ASN A 48 -7.64 8.96 13.57
CA ASN A 48 -8.73 8.50 14.44
C ASN A 48 -8.90 6.99 14.35
N ALA A 49 -8.76 6.40 13.15
CA ALA A 49 -8.79 4.94 12.99
C ALA A 49 -7.70 4.24 13.81
N PHE A 50 -6.49 4.80 13.86
CA PHE A 50 -5.41 4.26 14.69
C PHE A 50 -5.76 4.32 16.18
N GLU A 51 -6.21 5.47 16.67
CA GLU A 51 -6.61 5.66 18.07
C GLU A 51 -7.75 4.70 18.47
N ASP A 52 -8.79 4.59 17.63
CA ASP A 52 -9.90 3.65 17.83
C ASP A 52 -9.45 2.18 17.79
N ALA A 53 -8.50 1.84 16.93
CA ALA A 53 -7.93 0.51 16.83
C ALA A 53 -7.10 0.14 18.08
N ILE A 54 -6.37 1.09 18.67
CA ILE A 54 -5.66 0.87 19.95
C ILE A 54 -6.68 0.65 21.08
N ALA A 55 -7.71 1.49 21.19
CA ALA A 55 -8.77 1.28 22.18
C ALA A 55 -9.47 -0.08 22.00
N TRP A 56 -9.68 -0.51 20.75
CA TRP A 56 -10.23 -1.82 20.45
C TRP A 56 -9.31 -2.96 20.87
N GLN A 57 -7.99 -2.82 20.69
CA GLN A 57 -7.00 -3.80 21.17
C GLN A 57 -7.07 -3.96 22.69
N ASP A 58 -7.13 -2.85 23.43
CA ASP A 58 -7.21 -2.85 24.90
C ASP A 58 -8.48 -3.54 25.42
N MET A 59 -9.55 -3.51 24.63
CA MET A 59 -10.81 -4.23 24.90
C MET A 59 -10.81 -5.69 24.40
N GLY A 60 -9.67 -6.23 23.95
CA GLY A 60 -9.56 -7.62 23.49
C GLY A 60 -9.92 -7.84 22.01
N GLY A 61 -9.83 -6.80 21.18
CA GLY A 61 -10.12 -6.87 19.75
C GLY A 61 -9.20 -7.79 18.94
N GLY A 62 -8.02 -8.13 19.48
CA GLY A 62 -7.08 -9.09 18.90
C GLY A 62 -6.56 -8.70 17.51
N ALA A 63 -6.16 -9.71 16.72
CA ALA A 63 -5.52 -9.51 15.42
C ALA A 63 -6.27 -8.59 14.43
N PRO A 64 -7.62 -8.57 14.34
CA PRO A 64 -8.34 -7.59 13.51
C PRO A 64 -8.09 -6.13 13.91
N ALA A 65 -8.07 -5.84 15.21
CA ALA A 65 -7.78 -4.50 15.72
C ALA A 65 -6.32 -4.11 15.48
N GLU A 66 -5.40 -5.06 15.65
CA GLU A 66 -3.98 -4.88 15.35
C GLU A 66 -3.70 -4.64 13.86
N HIS A 67 -4.37 -5.38 12.99
CA HIS A 67 -4.26 -5.21 11.55
C HIS A 67 -4.85 -3.87 11.09
N CYS A 68 -5.97 -3.43 11.67
CA CYS A 68 -6.50 -2.09 11.40
C CYS A 68 -5.53 -0.98 11.82
N ALA A 69 -4.92 -1.09 13.00
CA ALA A 69 -3.90 -0.13 13.44
C ALA A 69 -2.71 -0.09 12.48
N ALA A 70 -2.23 -1.25 12.00
CA ALA A 70 -1.17 -1.31 10.99
C ALA A 70 -1.60 -0.66 9.67
N SER A 71 -2.84 -0.88 9.22
CA SER A 71 -3.39 -0.28 8.00
C SER A 71 -3.45 1.25 8.09
N ALA A 72 -3.86 1.78 9.25
CA ALA A 72 -3.87 3.22 9.51
C ALA A 72 -2.45 3.83 9.50
N LEU A 73 -1.47 3.12 10.07
CA LEU A 73 -0.06 3.54 10.05
C LEU A 73 0.50 3.59 8.62
N ILE A 74 0.10 2.68 7.72
CA ILE A 74 0.47 2.74 6.29
C ILE A 74 -0.05 4.04 5.67
N THR A 75 -1.32 4.38 5.87
CA THR A 75 -1.90 5.63 5.35
C THR A 75 -1.23 6.88 5.95
N LEU A 76 -0.76 6.80 7.19
CA LEU A 76 0.01 7.88 7.84
C LEU A 76 1.47 7.99 7.37
N GLY A 77 1.94 7.06 6.53
CA GLY A 77 3.34 7.00 6.09
C GLY A 77 4.30 6.43 7.14
N LEU A 78 3.78 5.86 8.24
CA LEU A 78 4.55 5.22 9.30
C LEU A 78 4.82 3.75 8.95
N PHE A 79 5.46 3.53 7.80
CA PHE A 79 5.57 2.22 7.17
C PHE A 79 6.34 1.18 8.01
N LYS A 80 7.40 1.61 8.70
CA LYS A 80 8.21 0.74 9.56
C LYS A 80 7.42 0.21 10.75
N ASP A 81 6.63 1.07 11.39
CA ASP A 81 5.79 0.70 12.53
C ASP A 81 4.65 -0.22 12.09
N ALA A 82 4.04 0.05 10.93
CA ALA A 82 3.05 -0.83 10.33
C ALA A 82 3.62 -2.23 10.04
N ALA A 83 4.78 -2.28 9.39
CA ALA A 83 5.44 -3.53 9.00
C ALA A 83 5.83 -4.38 10.23
N ALA A 84 6.41 -3.76 11.25
CA ALA A 84 6.75 -4.44 12.50
C ALA A 84 5.52 -5.07 13.17
N ARG A 85 4.40 -4.36 13.21
CA ARG A 85 3.13 -4.88 13.75
C ARG A 85 2.61 -6.05 12.94
N LEU A 86 2.65 -5.98 11.62
CA LEU A 86 2.19 -7.06 10.74
C LEU A 86 3.03 -8.35 10.91
N GLU A 87 4.35 -8.23 11.06
CA GLU A 87 5.21 -9.37 11.39
C GLU A 87 4.85 -9.99 12.74
N ASP A 88 4.63 -9.17 13.77
CA ASP A 88 4.27 -9.65 15.11
C ASP A 88 2.91 -10.37 15.11
N ILE A 89 1.92 -9.82 14.40
CA ILE A 89 0.62 -10.50 14.18
C ILE A 89 0.87 -11.86 13.51
N ALA A 90 1.65 -11.92 12.43
CA ALA A 90 1.92 -13.15 11.69
C ALA A 90 2.56 -14.25 12.55
N GLN A 91 3.41 -13.86 13.52
CA GLN A 91 4.03 -14.79 14.46
C GLN A 91 3.03 -15.36 15.47
N ARG A 92 2.16 -14.51 16.04
CA ARG A 92 1.25 -14.90 17.13
C ARG A 92 -0.04 -15.55 16.67
N VAL A 93 -0.56 -15.22 15.49
CA VAL A 93 -1.87 -15.72 15.05
C VAL A 93 -1.85 -17.24 14.82
N ASN A 94 -2.85 -17.93 15.35
CA ASN A 94 -3.10 -19.33 15.03
C ASN A 94 -3.98 -19.46 13.78
N LYS A 95 -3.40 -19.16 12.62
CA LYS A 95 -4.05 -19.19 11.30
C LYS A 95 -3.21 -20.00 10.31
N SER A 96 -3.79 -20.27 9.13
CA SER A 96 -3.14 -21.06 8.08
C SER A 96 -1.81 -20.42 7.63
N PRO A 97 -0.86 -21.21 7.11
CA PRO A 97 0.38 -20.69 6.51
C PRO A 97 0.12 -19.61 5.46
N ALA A 98 -0.91 -19.80 4.62
CA ALA A 98 -1.30 -18.81 3.60
C ALA A 98 -1.74 -17.47 4.22
N PHE A 99 -2.52 -17.50 5.30
CA PHE A 99 -2.91 -16.27 6.00
C PHE A 99 -1.70 -15.55 6.62
N LYS A 100 -0.77 -16.30 7.22
CA LYS A 100 0.48 -15.73 7.73
C LYS A 100 1.33 -15.14 6.61
N ALA A 101 1.42 -15.80 5.46
CA ALA A 101 2.15 -15.31 4.30
C ALA A 101 1.58 -13.99 3.77
N GLN A 102 0.25 -13.83 3.77
CA GLN A 102 -0.40 -12.57 3.40
C GLN A 102 -0.03 -11.41 4.33
N LEU A 103 0.02 -11.65 5.65
CA LEU A 103 0.47 -10.63 6.60
C LEU A 103 1.94 -10.27 6.41
N LEU A 104 2.79 -11.28 6.16
CA LEU A 104 4.21 -11.05 5.88
C LEU A 104 4.43 -10.33 4.54
N GLY A 105 3.60 -10.58 3.52
CA GLY A 105 3.64 -9.82 2.25
C GLY A 105 3.36 -8.34 2.48
N GLN A 106 2.30 -8.01 3.23
CA GLN A 106 2.02 -6.62 3.62
C GLN A 106 3.16 -6.01 4.45
N ALA A 107 3.76 -6.78 5.36
CA ALA A 107 4.92 -6.33 6.12
C ALA A 107 6.14 -6.06 5.23
N ALA A 108 6.42 -6.92 4.25
CA ALA A 108 7.51 -6.73 3.30
C ALA A 108 7.33 -5.44 2.49
N GLN A 109 6.12 -5.16 2.01
CA GLN A 109 5.80 -3.90 1.33
C GLN A 109 5.98 -2.69 2.25
N GLY A 110 5.53 -2.78 3.51
CA GLY A 110 5.77 -1.73 4.50
C GLY A 110 7.26 -1.49 4.77
N TRP A 111 8.08 -2.54 4.86
CA TRP A 111 9.53 -2.38 5.00
C TRP A 111 10.18 -1.76 3.76
N LEU A 112 9.69 -2.11 2.57
CA LEU A 112 10.19 -1.54 1.32
C LEU A 112 9.86 -0.04 1.22
N LEU A 113 8.61 0.35 1.51
CA LEU A 113 8.18 1.75 1.58
C LEU A 113 8.90 2.53 2.68
N GLY A 114 9.30 1.85 3.76
CA GLY A 114 10.14 2.38 4.82
C GLY A 114 11.63 2.46 4.49
N ASP A 115 12.05 2.25 3.24
CA ASP A 115 13.46 2.27 2.81
C ASP A 115 14.34 1.26 3.58
N LEU A 116 13.79 0.06 3.84
CA LEU A 116 14.51 -1.06 4.45
C LEU A 116 14.42 -2.31 3.55
N PRO A 117 14.99 -2.27 2.33
CA PRO A 117 14.82 -3.32 1.34
C PRO A 117 15.41 -4.67 1.75
N ALA A 118 16.49 -4.68 2.55
CA ALA A 118 17.04 -5.93 3.09
C ALA A 118 16.08 -6.64 4.05
N ARG A 119 15.33 -5.88 4.87
CA ARG A 119 14.29 -6.45 5.74
C ARG A 119 13.10 -6.92 4.91
N ALA A 120 12.68 -6.13 3.93
CA ALA A 120 11.61 -6.50 3.00
C ALA A 120 11.92 -7.84 2.28
N GLU A 121 13.13 -8.00 1.75
CA GLU A 121 13.57 -9.25 1.10
C GLU A 121 13.50 -10.44 2.06
N ALA A 122 14.00 -10.26 3.29
CA ALA A 122 14.01 -11.33 4.29
C ALA A 122 12.60 -11.76 4.69
N VAL A 123 11.69 -10.80 4.87
CA VAL A 123 10.29 -11.05 5.24
C VAL A 123 9.53 -11.71 4.08
N ALA A 124 9.69 -11.22 2.84
CA ALA A 124 9.10 -11.85 1.65
C ALA A 124 9.64 -13.27 1.43
N SER A 125 10.95 -13.49 1.66
CA SER A 125 11.55 -14.83 1.65
C SER A 125 10.97 -15.75 2.72
N ALA A 126 10.65 -15.24 3.91
CA ALA A 126 9.94 -16.01 4.94
C ALA A 126 8.50 -16.35 4.51
N ALA A 127 7.79 -15.41 3.89
CA ALA A 127 6.44 -15.62 3.35
C ALA A 127 6.44 -16.70 2.26
N LEU A 128 7.40 -16.66 1.32
CA LEU A 128 7.54 -17.65 0.25
C LEU A 128 7.86 -19.07 0.74
N LYS A 129 8.42 -19.23 1.95
CA LYS A 129 8.56 -20.56 2.57
C LYS A 129 7.21 -21.14 2.99
N LEU A 130 6.24 -20.29 3.32
CA LEU A 130 4.89 -20.69 3.71
C LEU A 130 3.99 -20.93 2.48
N THR A 131 4.19 -20.15 1.42
CA THR A 131 3.47 -20.25 0.15
C THR A 131 4.44 -20.18 -1.04
N PRO A 132 5.12 -21.30 -1.37
CA PRO A 132 6.07 -21.33 -2.48
C PRO A 132 5.42 -21.02 -3.82
N GLY A 133 6.04 -20.14 -4.60
CA GLY A 133 5.56 -19.78 -5.94
C GLY A 133 4.38 -18.80 -5.96
N ASP A 134 4.00 -18.23 -4.81
CA ASP A 134 3.02 -17.15 -4.77
C ASP A 134 3.49 -15.97 -5.62
N VAL A 135 2.66 -15.56 -6.58
CA VAL A 135 3.02 -14.57 -7.60
C VAL A 135 3.26 -13.20 -6.98
N GLU A 136 2.42 -12.77 -6.03
CA GLU A 136 2.57 -11.46 -5.38
C GLU A 136 3.85 -11.40 -4.56
N LEU A 137 4.12 -12.44 -3.76
CA LEU A 137 5.31 -12.47 -2.92
C LEU A 137 6.61 -12.54 -3.71
N LEU A 138 6.59 -13.18 -4.89
CA LEU A 138 7.73 -13.14 -5.82
C LEU A 138 7.97 -11.73 -6.35
N ILE A 139 6.90 -11.01 -6.71
CA ILE A 139 6.99 -9.61 -7.18
C ILE A 139 7.49 -8.70 -6.05
N ASP A 140 6.95 -8.83 -4.83
CA ASP A 140 7.37 -8.06 -3.66
C ASP A 140 8.87 -8.28 -3.34
N ARG A 141 9.31 -9.55 -3.36
CA ARG A 141 10.73 -9.86 -3.14
C ARG A 141 11.62 -9.33 -4.26
N ALA A 142 11.16 -9.39 -5.50
CA ALA A 142 11.90 -8.85 -6.64
C ALA A 142 12.12 -7.35 -6.53
N GLN A 143 11.09 -6.59 -6.10
CA GLN A 143 11.21 -5.16 -5.84
C GLN A 143 12.24 -4.86 -4.74
N ALA A 144 12.20 -5.61 -3.62
CA ALA A 144 13.17 -5.48 -2.55
C ALA A 144 14.61 -5.78 -3.01
N ARG A 145 14.80 -6.82 -3.83
CA ARG A 145 16.11 -7.16 -4.42
C ARG A 145 16.59 -6.08 -5.39
N ALA A 146 15.71 -5.57 -6.25
CA ALA A 146 16.05 -4.49 -7.17
C ALA A 146 16.46 -3.20 -6.45
N ALA A 147 15.81 -2.87 -5.32
CA ALA A 147 16.20 -1.75 -4.46
C ALA A 147 17.61 -1.92 -3.84
N MET A 148 18.10 -3.15 -3.73
CA MET A 148 19.48 -3.46 -3.33
C MET A 148 20.43 -3.68 -4.53
N ALA A 149 19.99 -3.34 -5.74
CA ALA A 149 20.69 -3.60 -7.00
C ALA A 149 20.97 -5.09 -7.31
N ASP A 150 20.29 -6.03 -6.64
CA ASP A 150 20.30 -7.44 -7.00
C ASP A 150 19.30 -7.70 -8.15
N TYR A 151 19.63 -7.17 -9.32
CA TYR A 151 18.78 -7.30 -10.51
C TYR A 151 18.72 -8.74 -11.03
N LYS A 152 19.75 -9.55 -10.76
CA LYS A 152 19.75 -10.98 -11.14
C LYS A 152 18.76 -11.76 -10.29
N GLY A 153 18.76 -11.58 -8.97
CA GLY A 153 17.77 -12.18 -8.07
C GLY A 153 16.36 -11.67 -8.35
N ALA A 154 16.20 -10.38 -8.64
CA ALA A 154 14.91 -9.82 -9.06
C ALA A 154 14.40 -10.47 -10.36
N LEU A 155 15.26 -10.62 -11.38
CA LEU A 155 14.91 -11.28 -12.64
C LEU A 155 14.47 -12.73 -12.44
N GLN A 156 15.12 -13.48 -11.54
CA GLN A 156 14.74 -14.85 -11.19
C GLN A 156 13.32 -14.90 -10.61
N ASP A 157 13.02 -14.03 -9.64
CA ASP A 157 11.70 -13.98 -9.00
C ASP A 157 10.61 -13.55 -9.99
N LEU A 158 10.88 -12.55 -10.83
CA LEU A 158 9.93 -12.05 -11.83
C LEU A 158 9.66 -13.09 -12.92
N ASN A 159 10.66 -13.90 -13.30
CA ASN A 159 10.43 -15.05 -14.18
C ASN A 159 9.50 -16.07 -13.51
N GLY A 160 9.69 -16.36 -12.22
CA GLY A 160 8.80 -17.23 -11.46
C GLY A 160 7.37 -16.68 -11.40
N ALA A 161 7.22 -15.38 -11.10
CA ALA A 161 5.92 -14.71 -11.06
C ALA A 161 5.18 -14.80 -12.40
N LEU A 162 5.90 -14.59 -13.51
CA LEU A 162 5.33 -14.64 -14.86
C LEU A 162 5.06 -16.06 -15.37
N ILE A 163 5.70 -17.09 -14.80
CA ILE A 163 5.28 -18.49 -14.99
C ILE A 163 3.91 -18.72 -14.34
N GLY A 164 3.71 -18.22 -13.11
CA GLY A 164 2.45 -18.37 -12.37
C GLY A 164 1.30 -17.54 -12.95
N ASN A 165 1.59 -16.32 -13.39
CA ASN A 165 0.63 -15.45 -14.08
C ASN A 165 1.33 -14.63 -15.18
N PRO A 166 1.25 -15.06 -16.45
CA PRO A 166 1.91 -14.38 -17.57
C PRO A 166 1.35 -12.99 -17.90
N ARG A 167 0.16 -12.63 -17.41
CA ARG A 167 -0.53 -11.37 -17.74
C ARG A 167 -0.39 -10.31 -16.65
N ARG A 168 0.74 -10.30 -15.95
CA ARG A 168 1.08 -9.31 -14.91
C ARG A 168 1.87 -8.15 -15.50
N ALA A 169 1.16 -7.06 -15.78
CA ALA A 169 1.76 -5.85 -16.37
C ALA A 169 2.84 -5.24 -15.45
N ASP A 170 2.60 -5.25 -14.15
CA ASP A 170 3.56 -4.84 -13.12
C ASP A 170 4.81 -5.72 -13.10
N ALA A 171 4.66 -7.05 -13.10
CA ALA A 171 5.80 -7.97 -13.14
C ALA A 171 6.61 -7.85 -14.44
N LEU A 172 5.94 -7.68 -15.59
CA LEU A 172 6.60 -7.41 -16.87
C LEU A 172 7.39 -6.09 -16.81
N THR A 173 6.80 -5.05 -16.20
CA THR A 173 7.46 -3.74 -16.04
C THR A 173 8.68 -3.82 -15.15
N PHE A 174 8.58 -4.46 -13.98
CA PHE A 174 9.73 -4.70 -13.11
C PHE A 174 10.81 -5.55 -13.79
N ARG A 175 10.41 -6.51 -14.63
CA ARG A 175 11.35 -7.35 -15.37
C ARG A 175 12.07 -6.56 -16.45
N ALA A 176 11.35 -5.67 -17.14
CA ALA A 176 11.94 -4.73 -18.09
C ALA A 176 12.99 -3.85 -17.40
N ALA A 177 12.66 -3.25 -16.25
CA ALA A 177 13.59 -2.45 -15.48
C ALA A 177 14.84 -3.25 -15.06
N ALA A 178 14.66 -4.47 -14.53
CA ALA A 178 15.78 -5.34 -14.16
C ALA A 178 16.67 -5.68 -15.36
N LYS A 179 16.08 -6.02 -16.52
CA LYS A 179 16.82 -6.28 -17.77
C LYS A 179 17.58 -5.05 -18.25
N ARG A 180 16.98 -3.85 -18.19
CA ARG A 180 17.67 -2.60 -18.52
C ARG A 180 18.91 -2.39 -17.66
N PHE A 181 18.82 -2.62 -16.34
CA PHE A 181 19.99 -2.53 -15.45
C PHE A 181 21.03 -3.63 -15.67
N LEU A 182 20.65 -4.74 -16.30
CA LEU A 182 21.52 -5.83 -16.71
C LEU A 182 22.03 -5.70 -18.16
N ASP A 183 21.91 -4.51 -18.75
CA ASP A 183 22.36 -4.21 -20.12
C ASP A 183 21.64 -5.02 -21.22
N ASP A 184 20.37 -5.39 -20.98
CA ASP A 184 19.45 -5.99 -21.96
C ASP A 184 18.27 -5.05 -22.29
N PRO A 185 18.51 -3.91 -22.98
CA PRO A 185 17.46 -2.97 -23.33
C PRO A 185 16.48 -3.52 -24.37
N ASP A 186 16.90 -4.47 -25.22
CA ASP A 186 16.02 -5.05 -26.25
C ASP A 186 15.02 -6.03 -25.62
N GLY A 187 15.48 -6.89 -24.71
CA GLY A 187 14.60 -7.73 -23.90
C GLY A 187 13.69 -6.93 -22.97
N ALA A 188 14.16 -5.79 -22.46
CA ALA A 188 13.34 -4.87 -21.67
C ALA A 188 12.22 -4.23 -22.52
N LEU A 189 12.51 -3.81 -23.76
CA LEU A 189 11.51 -3.27 -24.67
C LEU A 189 10.42 -4.28 -25.04
N ILE A 190 10.75 -5.58 -25.12
CA ILE A 190 9.75 -6.63 -25.33
C ILE A 190 8.79 -6.70 -24.14
N ASP A 191 9.34 -6.74 -22.92
CA ASP A 191 8.53 -6.84 -21.70
C ASP A 191 7.65 -5.60 -21.49
N VAL A 192 8.19 -4.40 -21.70
CA VAL A 192 7.41 -3.16 -21.52
C VAL A 192 6.30 -3.01 -22.56
N LYS A 193 6.51 -3.52 -23.79
CA LYS A 193 5.44 -3.57 -24.81
C LYS A 193 4.34 -4.53 -24.37
N ALA A 194 4.70 -5.72 -23.90
CA ALA A 194 3.72 -6.68 -23.39
C ALA A 194 2.94 -6.14 -22.18
N ALA A 195 3.60 -5.40 -21.27
CA ALA A 195 2.93 -4.72 -20.15
C ALA A 195 1.88 -3.71 -20.66
N LEU A 196 2.24 -2.89 -21.64
CA LEU A 196 1.36 -1.87 -22.22
C LEU A 196 0.26 -2.46 -23.12
N GLU A 197 0.44 -3.66 -23.68
CA GLU A 197 -0.64 -4.40 -24.34
C GLU A 197 -1.70 -4.89 -23.35
N ILE A 198 -1.29 -5.17 -22.10
CA ILE A 198 -2.22 -5.57 -21.02
C ILE A 198 -2.92 -4.35 -20.44
N ASP A 199 -2.18 -3.28 -20.17
CA ASP A 199 -2.69 -2.00 -19.68
C ASP A 199 -1.96 -0.84 -20.34
N LEU A 200 -2.64 -0.22 -21.32
CA LEU A 200 -2.12 0.91 -22.10
C LEU A 200 -1.82 2.15 -21.25
N ASN A 201 -2.42 2.25 -20.06
CA ASN A 201 -2.27 3.37 -19.14
C ASN A 201 -1.37 3.03 -17.94
N HIS A 202 -0.64 1.93 -17.98
CA HIS A 202 0.27 1.56 -16.89
C HIS A 202 1.42 2.56 -16.78
N SER A 203 1.36 3.43 -15.78
CA SER A 203 2.27 4.58 -15.66
C SER A 203 3.74 4.19 -15.54
N ASP A 204 4.07 3.15 -14.76
CA ASP A 204 5.45 2.67 -14.64
C ASP A 204 5.98 2.06 -15.94
N ALA A 205 5.12 1.39 -16.73
CA ALA A 205 5.49 0.82 -18.01
C ALA A 205 5.74 1.93 -19.05
N LEU A 206 4.92 2.98 -19.06
CA LEU A 206 5.15 4.16 -19.89
C LEU A 206 6.47 4.86 -19.50
N LEU A 207 6.72 5.05 -18.20
CA LEU A 207 7.97 5.61 -17.69
C LEU A 207 9.18 4.80 -18.19
N GLU A 208 9.14 3.48 -17.99
CA GLU A 208 10.23 2.57 -18.37
C GLU A 208 10.42 2.51 -19.89
N ARG A 209 9.35 2.52 -20.68
CA ARG A 209 9.44 2.62 -22.15
C ARG A 209 10.09 3.94 -22.58
N GLY A 210 9.74 5.05 -21.93
CA GLY A 210 10.36 6.34 -22.21
C GLY A 210 11.87 6.34 -21.92
N ILE A 211 12.29 5.71 -20.80
CA ILE A 211 13.71 5.52 -20.47
C ILE A 211 14.40 4.70 -21.57
N LEU A 212 13.82 3.57 -21.99
CA LEU A 212 14.38 2.70 -23.02
C LEU A 212 14.45 3.38 -24.40
N ARG A 213 13.43 4.18 -24.76
CA ARG A 213 13.42 4.97 -26.00
C ARG A 213 14.55 6.00 -26.02
N ARG A 214 14.75 6.73 -24.91
CA ARG A 214 15.86 7.67 -24.78
C ARG A 214 17.22 6.97 -24.90
N LEU A 215 17.40 5.80 -24.27
CA LEU A 215 18.63 5.00 -24.41
C LEU A 215 18.92 4.60 -25.86
N LYS A 216 17.88 4.45 -26.69
CA LYS A 216 17.99 4.16 -28.13
C LYS A 216 18.03 5.41 -29.02
N GLY A 217 18.06 6.61 -28.43
CA GLY A 217 18.11 7.90 -29.15
C GLY A 217 16.76 8.41 -29.67
N ASP A 218 15.64 7.76 -29.29
CA ASP A 218 14.29 8.24 -29.59
C ASP A 218 13.81 9.22 -28.51
N ASP A 219 14.39 10.42 -28.51
CA ASP A 219 14.06 11.47 -27.54
C ASP A 219 12.60 11.96 -27.68
N ALA A 220 12.07 11.98 -28.91
CA ALA A 220 10.69 12.39 -29.18
C ALA A 220 9.69 11.40 -28.58
N GLY A 221 9.90 10.09 -28.80
CA GLY A 221 9.07 9.04 -28.23
C GLY A 221 9.22 8.94 -26.71
N ALA A 222 10.42 9.17 -26.17
CA ALA A 222 10.65 9.24 -24.72
C ALA A 222 9.86 10.38 -24.07
N ARG A 223 9.92 11.58 -24.66
CA ARG A 223 9.13 12.74 -24.20
C ARG A 223 7.64 12.46 -24.25
N ALA A 224 7.14 11.86 -25.33
CA ALA A 224 5.73 11.54 -25.47
C ALA A 224 5.24 10.60 -24.36
N ASP A 225 6.02 9.57 -24.02
CA ASP A 225 5.68 8.64 -22.95
C ASP A 225 5.68 9.32 -21.58
N TRP A 226 6.69 10.13 -21.27
CA TRP A 226 6.76 10.82 -19.99
C TRP A 226 5.67 11.89 -19.81
N LEU A 227 5.28 12.58 -20.88
CA LEU A 227 4.12 13.47 -20.86
C LEU A 227 2.81 12.70 -20.65
N MET A 228 2.69 11.49 -21.21
CA MET A 228 1.53 10.62 -20.96
C MET A 228 1.45 10.22 -19.48
N VAL A 229 2.57 9.84 -18.84
CA VAL A 229 2.62 9.57 -17.40
C VAL A 229 2.06 10.75 -16.60
N LEU A 230 2.54 11.96 -16.87
CA LEU A 230 2.07 13.18 -16.20
C LEU A 230 0.59 13.50 -16.47
N SER A 231 0.05 13.08 -17.60
CA SER A 231 -1.37 13.27 -17.94
C SER A 231 -2.31 12.29 -17.23
N LEU A 232 -1.82 11.09 -16.93
CA LEU A 232 -2.57 10.04 -16.24
C LEU A 232 -2.62 10.28 -14.74
N ALA A 233 -1.48 10.66 -14.15
CA ALA A 233 -1.36 11.06 -12.77
C ALA A 233 -0.31 12.18 -12.68
N PRO A 234 -0.66 13.41 -12.26
CA PRO A 234 0.32 14.50 -12.19
C PRO A 234 1.34 14.33 -11.05
N ASP A 235 1.01 13.53 -10.05
CA ASP A 235 1.76 13.34 -8.81
C ASP A 235 2.14 11.86 -8.59
N GLY A 236 3.19 11.63 -7.80
CA GLY A 236 3.65 10.30 -7.40
C GLY A 236 4.99 9.90 -8.03
N PRO A 237 5.55 8.75 -7.62
CA PRO A 237 6.93 8.39 -7.96
C PRO A 237 7.21 8.32 -9.46
N ALA A 238 6.28 7.77 -10.25
CA ALA A 238 6.45 7.68 -11.70
C ALA A 238 6.45 9.06 -12.37
N SER A 239 5.60 9.96 -11.88
CA SER A 239 5.44 11.33 -12.38
C SER A 239 6.64 12.20 -12.00
N ASP A 240 7.16 12.05 -10.79
CA ASP A 240 8.38 12.71 -10.34
C ASP A 240 9.60 12.26 -11.17
N ALA A 241 9.70 10.95 -11.46
CA ALA A 241 10.73 10.40 -12.32
C ALA A 241 10.58 10.88 -13.78
N ALA A 242 9.35 10.93 -14.31
CA ALA A 242 9.05 11.45 -15.65
C ALA A 242 9.46 12.92 -15.78
N ARG A 243 9.12 13.77 -14.79
CA ARG A 243 9.52 15.17 -14.73
C ARG A 243 11.04 15.33 -14.71
N THR A 244 11.71 14.59 -13.82
CA THR A 244 13.19 14.59 -13.73
C THR A 244 13.84 14.22 -15.06
N ASN A 245 13.27 13.24 -15.76
CA ASN A 245 13.78 12.79 -17.06
C ASN A 245 13.58 13.83 -18.17
N LEU A 246 12.42 14.52 -18.20
CA LEU A 246 12.14 15.62 -19.12
C LEU A 246 13.08 16.80 -18.87
N GLU A 247 13.27 17.20 -17.60
CA GLU A 247 14.20 18.27 -17.23
C GLU A 247 15.63 17.97 -17.70
N LYS A 248 16.12 16.75 -17.43
CA LYS A 248 17.44 16.29 -17.91
C LYS A 248 17.55 16.22 -19.44
N MET A 249 16.45 16.16 -20.17
CA MET A 249 16.44 16.18 -21.64
C MET A 249 16.47 17.62 -22.17
N ASP A 250 15.77 18.54 -21.51
CA ASP A 250 15.63 19.94 -21.94
C ASP A 250 16.81 20.83 -21.55
N VAL A 251 17.54 20.47 -20.48
CA VAL A 251 18.79 21.15 -20.12
C VAL A 251 19.86 20.79 -21.17
N LYS A 252 20.00 21.66 -22.18
CA LYS A 252 21.12 21.60 -23.13
C LYS A 252 22.43 21.64 -22.35
N VAL A 253 23.24 20.58 -22.47
CA VAL A 253 24.65 20.63 -22.12
C VAL A 253 25.28 21.68 -23.05
N ARG A 254 25.56 22.86 -22.50
CA ARG A 254 26.37 23.89 -23.16
C ARG A 254 27.85 23.54 -23.09
#